data_AF-A0A7X7DYW9-F1
#
_entry.id   AF-A0A7X7DYW9-F1
#
_cell.length_a   1.000
_cell.length_b   1.000
_cell.length_c   1.000
_cell.angle_alpha   90.00
_cell.angle_beta   90.00
_cell.angle_gamma   90.00
#
_symmetry.space_group_name_H-M   'P 1'
#
loop_
_entity.id
_entity.type
_entity.pdbx_description
1 polymer ?
#
loop_
_entity_poly.entity_id
_entity_poly.type
_entity_poly.pdbx_seq_one_letter_code
_entity_poly.pdbx_strand_id
1 'polypeptide(L)'
;MAVSYKDLGFVNTKEMFRKAFEGKYAIPAYNFNNMEQLQAIMTACGQSKSPVILQVSSGARKYANATLLRYMGQGAIQMAKDMGYNFPVALHLDHGDTYELCVSCIESGFSSVMIDGSHHS
;
A
#
# COMPACT_ATOMS: atom_id res chain seq x y z
N MET A 1 12.87 -13.81 -8.99
CA MET A 1 13.15 -12.41 -9.38
C MET A 1 12.27 -11.50 -8.53
N ALA A 2 12.81 -10.39 -8.04
CA ALA A 2 12.03 -9.39 -7.31
C ALA A 2 10.95 -8.79 -8.21
N VAL A 3 9.76 -8.56 -7.66
CA VAL A 3 8.64 -7.92 -8.36
C VAL A 3 8.74 -6.42 -8.12
N SER A 4 8.80 -5.62 -9.19
CA SER A 4 8.78 -4.18 -9.07
C SER A 4 7.36 -3.70 -8.73
N TYR A 5 7.22 -2.84 -7.72
CA TYR A 5 5.94 -2.24 -7.38
C TYR A 5 5.33 -1.43 -8.53
N LYS A 6 6.17 -0.94 -9.46
CA LYS A 6 5.73 -0.19 -10.65
C LYS A 6 4.95 -1.07 -11.62
N ASP A 7 5.33 -2.33 -11.74
CA ASP A 7 4.65 -3.30 -12.63
C ASP A 7 3.26 -3.66 -12.11
N LEU A 8 3.04 -3.47 -10.80
CA LEU A 8 1.75 -3.64 -10.13
C LEU A 8 0.91 -2.35 -10.10
N GLY A 9 1.43 -1.24 -10.62
CA GLY A 9 0.75 0.06 -10.68
C GLY A 9 0.85 0.91 -9.43
N PHE A 10 1.62 0.51 -8.41
CA PHE A 10 1.85 1.33 -7.23
C PHE A 10 2.85 2.47 -7.48
N VAL A 11 2.84 3.47 -6.59
CA VAL A 11 3.84 4.54 -6.53
C VAL A 11 4.58 4.55 -5.21
N ASN A 12 5.76 5.16 -5.17
CA ASN A 12 6.51 5.33 -3.92
C ASN A 12 5.97 6.48 -3.08
N THR A 13 5.93 6.28 -1.76
CA THR A 13 5.40 7.26 -0.79
C THR A 13 6.20 8.55 -0.69
N LYS A 14 7.48 8.57 -1.10
CA LYS A 14 8.34 9.77 -1.04
C LYS A 14 7.72 10.96 -1.79
N GLU A 15 7.27 10.72 -3.02
CA GLU A 15 6.67 11.78 -3.84
C GLU A 15 5.26 12.15 -3.35
N MET A 16 4.51 11.18 -2.81
CA MET A 16 3.20 11.44 -2.21
C MET A 16 3.36 12.37 -1.01
N PHE A 17 4.28 12.07 -0.08
CA PHE A 17 4.52 12.90 1.10
C PHE A 17 5.09 14.27 0.75
N ARG A 18 5.95 14.39 -0.27
CA ARG A 18 6.42 15.69 -0.76
C ARG A 18 5.25 16.60 -1.13
N LYS A 19 4.31 16.10 -1.95
CA LYS A 19 3.11 16.84 -2.34
C LYS A 19 2.17 17.12 -1.18
N ALA A 20 2.04 16.19 -0.24
CA ALA A 20 1.19 16.35 0.95
C ALA A 20 1.72 17.44 1.88
N PHE A 21 3.03 17.48 2.10
CA PHE A 21 3.68 18.49 2.92
C PHE A 21 3.56 19.89 2.30
N GLU A 22 3.86 20.02 1.00
CA GLU A 22 3.70 21.28 0.25
C GLU A 22 2.23 21.74 0.22
N GLY A 23 1.31 20.80 0.01
CA GLY A 23 -0.13 21.05 -0.07
C GLY A 23 -0.84 21.15 1.28
N LYS A 24 -0.13 20.99 2.41
CA LYS A 24 -0.67 21.04 3.78
C LYS A 24 -1.87 20.12 4.01
N TYR A 25 -1.79 18.88 3.51
CA TYR A 25 -2.79 17.84 3.75
C TYR A 25 -2.14 16.54 4.25
N ALA A 26 -2.96 15.64 4.77
CA ALA A 26 -2.55 14.30 5.15
C ALA A 26 -3.01 13.27 4.10
N ILE A 27 -2.24 12.19 3.95
CA ILE A 27 -2.62 11.05 3.10
C ILE A 27 -3.15 9.96 4.04
N PRO A 28 -4.37 9.45 3.82
CA PRO A 28 -4.86 8.37 4.64
C PRO A 28 -4.10 7.06 4.37
N ALA A 29 -3.72 6.37 5.44
CA ALA A 29 -3.20 5.03 5.39
C ALA A 29 -4.24 4.08 6.00
N TYR A 30 -4.78 3.18 5.17
CA TYR A 30 -5.84 2.26 5.58
C TYR A 30 -5.31 0.83 5.57
N ASN A 31 -5.46 0.13 6.70
CA ASN A 31 -5.20 -1.30 6.72
C ASN A 31 -6.29 -2.04 5.95
N PHE A 32 -5.90 -3.11 5.25
CA PHE A 32 -6.84 -4.04 4.65
C PHE A 32 -6.42 -5.49 4.92
N ASN A 33 -7.42 -6.37 5.03
CA ASN A 33 -7.28 -7.79 5.31
C ASN A 33 -8.01 -8.66 4.27
N ASN A 34 -8.93 -8.09 3.51
CA ASN A 34 -9.75 -8.80 2.53
C ASN A 34 -10.11 -7.90 1.32
N MET A 35 -10.87 -8.48 0.38
CA MET A 35 -11.25 -7.83 -0.86
C MET A 35 -12.26 -6.69 -0.63
N GLU A 36 -13.23 -6.90 0.24
CA GLU A 36 -14.32 -5.96 0.51
C GLU A 36 -13.79 -4.64 1.10
N GLN A 37 -12.78 -4.72 1.96
CA GLN A 37 -12.10 -3.54 2.49
C GLN A 37 -11.36 -2.76 1.40
N LEU A 38 -10.64 -3.46 0.51
CA LEU A 38 -9.98 -2.82 -0.63
C LEU A 38 -10.99 -2.11 -1.53
N GLN A 39 -12.12 -2.75 -1.84
CA GLN A 39 -13.18 -2.15 -2.64
C GLN A 39 -13.69 -0.86 -1.99
N ALA A 40 -14.02 -0.90 -0.71
CA ALA A 40 -14.51 0.27 0.03
C ALA A 40 -13.49 1.42 0.03
N ILE A 41 -12.22 1.12 0.34
CA ILE A 41 -11.14 2.11 0.37
C ILE A 41 -10.96 2.75 -1.01
N MET A 42 -10.84 1.93 -2.06
CA MET A 42 -10.57 2.43 -3.41
C MET A 42 -11.73 3.24 -3.99
N THR A 43 -12.97 2.82 -3.76
CA THR A 43 -14.15 3.59 -4.18
C THR A 43 -14.21 4.94 -3.47
N ALA A 44 -14.00 4.98 -2.15
CA ALA A 44 -14.03 6.22 -1.39
C ALA A 44 -12.90 7.18 -1.80
N CYS A 45 -11.68 6.67 -2.02
CA CYS A 45 -10.54 7.47 -2.48
C CYS A 45 -10.76 7.99 -3.92
N GLY A 46 -11.35 7.17 -4.79
CA GLY A 46 -11.72 7.58 -6.14
C GLY A 46 -12.72 8.73 -6.17
N GLN A 47 -13.80 8.63 -5.39
CA GLN A 47 -14.83 9.66 -5.27
C GLN A 47 -14.28 10.98 -4.69
N SER A 48 -13.42 10.89 -3.68
CA SER A 48 -12.80 12.05 -3.02
C SER A 48 -11.57 12.61 -3.76
N LYS A 49 -11.12 11.92 -4.82
CA LYS A 49 -9.87 12.23 -5.54
C LYS A 49 -8.65 12.26 -4.61
N SER A 50 -8.66 11.44 -3.56
CA SER A 50 -7.58 11.37 -2.57
C SER A 50 -6.50 10.37 -3.01
N PRO A 51 -5.20 10.68 -2.83
CA PRO A 51 -4.18 9.64 -2.79
C PRO A 51 -4.43 8.70 -1.59
N VAL A 52 -3.90 7.49 -1.65
CA VAL A 52 -4.07 6.50 -0.56
C VAL A 52 -2.83 5.64 -0.35
N ILE A 53 -2.57 5.30 0.90
CA ILE A 53 -1.61 4.27 1.30
C ILE A 53 -2.41 3.05 1.75
N LEU A 54 -2.35 1.97 0.99
CA LEU A 54 -2.89 0.67 1.40
C LEU A 54 -1.83 -0.01 2.25
N GLN A 55 -2.13 -0.29 3.51
CA GLN A 55 -1.14 -0.85 4.44
C GLN A 55 -1.53 -2.23 4.96
N VAL A 56 -0.51 -3.06 5.18
CA VAL A 56 -0.67 -4.47 5.52
C VAL A 56 0.19 -4.77 6.74
N SER A 57 -0.41 -5.29 7.80
CA SER A 57 0.32 -5.77 8.97
C SER A 57 0.96 -7.13 8.70
N SER A 58 1.93 -7.51 9.52
CA SER A 58 2.52 -8.86 9.51
C SER A 58 1.47 -9.97 9.69
N GLY A 59 0.45 -9.73 10.51
CA GLY A 59 -0.68 -10.64 10.73
C GLY A 59 -1.56 -10.80 9.49
N ALA A 60 -1.94 -9.70 8.85
CA ALA A 60 -2.71 -9.72 7.61
C ALA A 60 -1.96 -10.42 6.47
N ARG A 61 -0.63 -10.26 6.43
CA ARG A 61 0.25 -10.97 5.48
C ARG A 61 0.24 -12.48 5.65
N LYS A 62 0.21 -12.96 6.90
CA LYS A 62 0.09 -14.39 7.20
C LYS A 62 -1.29 -14.93 6.84
N TYR A 63 -2.34 -14.18 7.14
CA TYR A 63 -3.73 -14.55 6.84
C TYR A 63 -4.00 -14.67 5.33
N ALA A 64 -3.68 -13.62 4.57
CA ALA A 64 -4.08 -13.51 3.17
C ALA A 64 -3.09 -14.12 2.18
N ASN A 65 -1.90 -14.56 2.61
CA ASN A 65 -0.76 -14.92 1.76
C ASN A 65 -0.12 -13.71 1.02
N ALA A 66 1.20 -13.61 1.08
CA ALA A 66 1.96 -12.50 0.49
C ALA A 66 1.76 -12.35 -1.03
N THR A 67 1.61 -13.45 -1.77
CA THR A 67 1.38 -13.43 -3.22
C THR A 67 -0.01 -12.93 -3.55
N LEU A 68 -1.04 -13.34 -2.80
CA LEU A 68 -2.40 -12.88 -3.06
C LEU A 68 -2.52 -11.39 -2.74
N LEU A 69 -1.94 -10.91 -1.63
CA LEU A 69 -2.02 -9.50 -1.23
C LEU A 69 -1.55 -8.52 -2.31
N ARG A 70 -0.41 -8.79 -2.95
CA ARG A 70 0.09 -7.90 -4.01
C ARG A 70 -0.84 -7.89 -5.23
N TYR A 71 -1.43 -9.03 -5.59
CA TYR A 71 -2.37 -9.12 -6.70
C TYR A 71 -3.74 -8.54 -6.36
N MET A 72 -4.17 -8.63 -5.10
CA MET A 72 -5.37 -7.93 -4.61
C MET A 72 -5.19 -6.42 -4.74
N GLY A 73 -4.04 -5.88 -4.33
CA GLY A 73 -3.75 -4.45 -4.49
C GLY A 73 -3.65 -4.02 -5.96
N GLN A 74 -3.00 -4.81 -6.82
CA GLN A 74 -2.97 -4.56 -8.27
C GLN A 74 -4.38 -4.57 -8.88
N GLY A 75 -5.20 -5.57 -8.52
CA GLY A 75 -6.59 -5.68 -8.96
C GLY A 75 -7.44 -4.50 -8.49
N ALA A 76 -7.23 -4.03 -7.27
CA ALA A 76 -7.92 -2.87 -6.72
C ALA A 76 -7.56 -1.56 -7.46
N ILE A 77 -6.30 -1.40 -7.89
CA ILE A 77 -5.88 -0.29 -8.76
C ILE A 77 -6.56 -0.40 -10.12
N GLN A 78 -6.60 -1.59 -10.73
CA GLN A 78 -7.25 -1.77 -12.03
C GLN A 78 -8.76 -1.49 -11.94
N MET A 79 -9.41 -1.98 -10.89
CA MET A 79 -10.82 -1.69 -10.61
C MET A 79 -11.10 -0.19 -10.55
N ALA A 80 -10.26 0.58 -9.83
CA ALA A 80 -10.42 2.04 -9.76
C ALA A 80 -10.25 2.71 -11.13
N LYS A 81 -9.31 2.24 -11.96
CA LYS A 81 -9.13 2.75 -13.34
C LYS A 81 -10.34 2.46 -14.21
N ASP A 82 -10.90 1.26 -14.13
CA ASP A 82 -12.10 0.86 -14.90
C ASP A 82 -13.33 1.69 -14.51
N MET A 83 -13.39 2.16 -13.26
CA MET A 83 -14.40 3.12 -12.77
C MET A 83 -14.11 4.58 -13.18
N GLY A 84 -13.03 4.85 -13.92
CA GLY A 84 -12.64 6.19 -14.36
C GLY A 84 -11.84 6.99 -13.33
N TYR A 85 -11.35 6.36 -12.27
CA TYR A 85 -10.52 7.01 -11.26
C TYR A 85 -9.03 6.80 -11.52
N ASN A 86 -8.25 7.87 -11.36
CA ASN A 86 -6.79 7.83 -11.45
C ASN A 86 -6.17 8.66 -10.33
N PHE A 87 -5.65 7.98 -9.31
CA PHE A 87 -5.03 8.62 -8.15
C PHE A 87 -3.83 7.78 -7.65
N PRO A 88 -2.87 8.40 -6.95
CA PRO A 88 -1.69 7.70 -6.44
C PRO A 88 -2.05 6.68 -5.35
N VAL A 89 -1.58 5.44 -5.52
CA VAL A 89 -1.76 4.34 -4.57
C VAL A 89 -0.39 3.77 -4.20
N ALA A 90 -0.10 3.70 -2.90
CA ALA A 90 1.06 2.97 -2.39
C ALA A 90 0.63 1.69 -1.66
N LEU A 91 1.52 0.70 -1.62
CA LEU A 91 1.40 -0.51 -0.81
C LEU A 91 2.49 -0.49 0.26
N HIS A 92 2.08 -0.56 1.51
CA HIS A 92 2.93 -0.34 2.68
C HIS A 92 2.93 -1.52 3.65
N LEU A 93 4.12 -1.90 4.13
CA LEU A 93 4.25 -2.82 5.26
C LEU A 93 4.12 -2.00 6.55
N ASP A 94 3.09 -2.32 7.33
CA ASP A 94 2.81 -1.71 8.62
C ASP A 94 3.49 -2.49 9.75
N HIS A 95 4.20 -1.78 10.62
CA HIS A 95 4.93 -2.33 11.77
C HIS A 95 5.80 -3.57 11.45
N GLY A 96 6.71 -3.48 10.48
CA GLY A 96 7.68 -4.54 10.20
C GLY A 96 8.69 -4.67 11.34
N ASP A 97 8.77 -5.84 11.96
CA ASP A 97 9.59 -6.08 13.16
C ASP A 97 11.03 -6.52 12.88
N THR A 98 11.32 -6.88 11.62
CA THR A 98 12.61 -7.46 11.22
C THR A 98 13.06 -6.91 9.86
N TYR A 99 14.37 -6.86 9.66
CA TYR A 99 14.98 -6.49 8.39
C TYR A 99 14.53 -7.43 7.26
N GLU A 100 14.51 -8.73 7.54
CA GLU A 100 14.15 -9.79 6.60
C GLU A 100 12.70 -9.65 6.12
N LEU A 101 11.79 -9.29 7.03
CA LEU A 101 10.39 -9.02 6.67
C LEU A 101 10.28 -7.82 5.73
N CYS A 102 10.99 -6.72 6.04
CA CYS A 102 11.01 -5.53 5.19
C CYS A 102 11.55 -5.84 3.78
N VAL A 103 12.68 -6.55 3.70
CA VAL A 103 13.27 -6.99 2.42
C VAL A 103 12.29 -7.87 1.65
N SER A 104 11.69 -8.86 2.31
CA SER A 104 10.71 -9.76 1.68
C SER A 104 9.49 -9.01 1.13
N CYS A 105 9.03 -7.97 1.83
CA CYS A 105 7.96 -7.10 1.33
C CYS A 105 8.39 -6.31 0.08
N ILE A 106 9.58 -5.71 0.09
CA ILE A 106 10.15 -4.99 -1.07
C ILE A 106 10.25 -5.92 -2.28
N GLU A 107 10.83 -7.12 -2.10
CA GLU A 107 10.97 -8.13 -3.16
C GLU A 107 9.62 -8.62 -3.70
N SER A 108 8.56 -8.57 -2.89
CA SER A 108 7.21 -8.94 -3.28
C SER A 108 6.44 -7.83 -4.00
N GLY A 109 6.99 -6.61 -4.10
CA GLY A 109 6.38 -5.48 -4.81
C GLY A 109 5.73 -4.43 -3.91
N PHE A 110 6.08 -4.38 -2.63
CA PHE A 110 5.70 -3.25 -1.77
C PHE A 110 6.47 -2.00 -2.19
N SER A 111 5.79 -0.85 -2.21
CA SER A 111 6.37 0.44 -2.60
C SER A 111 6.86 1.26 -1.39
N SER A 112 6.53 0.82 -0.18
CA SER A 112 6.89 1.45 1.10
C SER A 112 6.96 0.39 2.21
N VAL A 113 7.81 0.58 3.20
CA VAL A 113 7.89 -0.28 4.40
C VAL A 113 8.16 0.56 5.64
N MET A 114 7.60 0.15 6.78
CA MET A 114 7.97 0.63 8.11
C MET A 114 8.78 -0.46 8.82
N ILE A 115 10.02 -0.15 9.18
CA ILE A 115 10.80 -0.94 10.14
C ILE A 115 10.54 -0.35 11.54
N ASP A 116 9.79 -1.09 12.35
CA ASP A 116 9.43 -0.67 13.70
C ASP A 116 10.47 -1.15 14.71
N GLY A 117 11.52 -0.35 14.86
CA GLY A 117 12.56 -0.56 15.86
C GLY A 117 12.23 0.01 17.25
N SER A 118 11.01 0.49 17.49
CA SER A 118 10.70 1.32 18.67
C SER A 118 10.84 0.61 20.02
N HIS A 119 10.86 -0.72 20.04
CA HIS A 119 11.06 -1.54 21.24
C HIS A 119 12.54 -1.92 21.46
N HIS A 120 13.45 -1.49 20.59
CA HIS A 120 14.88 -1.73 20.68
C HIS A 120 15.62 -0.48 21.17
N SER A 121 16.64 -0.68 22.01
CA SER A 121 17.49 0.35 22.63
C SER A 121 18.88 0.37 22.04
#